data_AF-A0A927LGP5-F1
#
_entry.id   AF-A0A927LGP5-F1
#
_cell.length_a   1.000
_cell.length_b   1.000
_cell.length_c   1.000
_cell.angle_alpha   90.00
_cell.angle_beta   90.00
_cell.angle_gamma   90.00
#
_symmetry.space_group_name_H-M   'P 1'
#
loop_
_entity.id
_entity.type
_entity.pdbx_description
1 polymer ?
#
loop_
_entity_poly.entity_id
_entity_poly.type
_entity_poly.pdbx_seq_one_letter_code
_entity_poly.pdbx_strand_id
1 'polypeptide(L)'
;MNKILLWLLVFLFFNSCGPKLPRYTDTAFKQYLIDTNKMDKDAAINDSYYDKYYLKYLYDTEKKHILGNPYLKANQVYTYLKSNGNSYIFSVFADDGQLYTGTYFVDNEYLSAPENGIIKIKQHLKLSSLGNFEVTDSIIEISRNIKTAFREWDENDTGYVKNDTIHLTASYIAKRYGYEKKWWAKKHKTHFIHAYQPKLKAGKIKDPQFGYDVFIVTGEFNAYTRD
;
A
#
# COMPACT_ATOMS: atom_id res chain seq x y z
N MET A 1 53.00 -12.20 -6.31
CA MET A 1 51.61 -11.78 -6.62
C MET A 1 50.70 -12.96 -6.32
N ASN A 2 50.01 -12.92 -5.17
CA ASN A 2 49.36 -14.09 -4.57
C ASN A 2 48.18 -14.59 -5.42
N LYS A 3 48.26 -15.84 -5.88
CA LYS A 3 47.19 -16.54 -6.63
C LYS A 3 45.85 -16.62 -5.85
N ILE A 4 45.91 -16.44 -4.52
CA ILE A 4 44.75 -16.36 -3.62
C ILE A 4 43.96 -15.06 -3.81
N LEU A 5 44.62 -13.94 -4.13
CA LEU A 5 43.92 -12.66 -4.37
C LEU A 5 43.13 -12.66 -5.69
N LEU A 6 43.60 -13.42 -6.68
CA LEU A 6 42.92 -13.54 -7.99
C LEU A 6 41.64 -14.39 -7.88
N TRP A 7 41.61 -15.39 -7.00
CA TRP A 7 40.43 -16.21 -6.74
C TRP A 7 39.33 -15.46 -5.97
N LEU A 8 39.70 -14.57 -5.05
CA LEU A 8 38.75 -13.70 -4.34
C LEU A 8 38.09 -12.65 -5.26
N LEU A 9 38.78 -12.21 -6.31
CA LEU A 9 38.24 -11.27 -7.29
C LEU A 9 37.27 -11.92 -8.29
N VAL A 10 37.39 -13.22 -8.57
CA VAL A 10 36.49 -13.94 -9.50
C VAL A 10 35.15 -14.30 -8.84
N PHE A 11 35.10 -14.44 -7.50
CA PHE A 11 33.85 -14.68 -6.78
C PHE A 11 32.91 -13.47 -6.69
N LEU A 12 33.40 -12.27 -7.02
CA LEU A 12 32.63 -11.03 -6.89
C LEU A 12 31.82 -10.65 -8.15
N PHE A 13 31.93 -11.38 -9.27
CA PHE A 13 31.44 -10.88 -10.55
C PHE A 13 30.17 -11.49 -11.16
N PHE A 14 29.55 -12.58 -10.67
CA PHE A 14 28.34 -13.10 -11.34
C PHE A 14 27.21 -13.61 -10.44
N ASN A 15 27.03 -13.04 -9.24
CA ASN A 15 25.70 -12.94 -8.63
C ASN A 15 24.92 -11.77 -9.26
N SER A 16 24.74 -11.80 -10.59
CA SER A 16 23.77 -10.94 -11.27
C SER A 16 22.38 -11.53 -11.06
N CYS A 17 21.84 -11.37 -9.85
CA CYS A 17 20.40 -11.43 -9.65
C CYS A 17 19.85 -10.05 -10.02
N GLY A 18 19.28 -9.93 -11.22
CA GLY A 18 18.24 -8.93 -11.45
C GLY A 18 17.14 -9.04 -10.39
N PRO A 19 16.26 -8.03 -10.26
CA PRO A 19 15.16 -8.09 -9.32
C PRO A 19 14.38 -9.38 -9.55
N LYS A 20 14.43 -10.30 -8.59
CA LYS A 20 13.58 -11.49 -8.60
C LYS A 20 12.17 -10.97 -8.43
N LEU A 21 11.42 -10.89 -9.53
CA LEU A 21 9.97 -10.99 -9.48
C LEU A 21 9.63 -12.15 -8.55
N PRO A 22 8.58 -12.05 -7.71
CA PRO A 22 8.21 -13.14 -6.83
C PRO A 22 8.11 -14.41 -7.68
N ARG A 23 8.81 -15.47 -7.25
CA ARG A 23 9.01 -16.68 -8.03
C ARG A 23 7.72 -17.50 -8.02
N TYR A 24 6.65 -16.98 -8.61
CA TYR A 24 5.42 -17.72 -8.86
C TYR A 24 5.76 -18.84 -9.83
N THR A 25 5.57 -20.08 -9.39
CA THR A 25 5.86 -21.24 -10.21
C THR A 25 4.74 -21.44 -11.22
N ASP A 26 5.09 -21.98 -12.39
CA ASP A 26 4.11 -22.34 -13.42
C ASP A 26 2.98 -23.23 -12.87
N THR A 27 3.28 -24.04 -11.85
CA THR A 27 2.30 -24.86 -11.12
C THR A 27 1.21 -24.02 -10.45
N ALA A 28 1.57 -22.93 -9.77
CA ALA A 28 0.59 -22.10 -9.06
C ALA A 28 -0.30 -21.34 -10.04
N PHE A 29 0.28 -20.81 -11.11
CA PHE A 29 -0.49 -20.14 -12.16
C PHE A 29 -1.41 -21.13 -12.90
N LYS A 30 -0.93 -22.33 -13.23
CA LYS A 30 -1.77 -23.39 -13.82
C LYS A 30 -2.92 -23.76 -12.89
N GLN A 31 -2.66 -23.93 -11.60
CA GLN A 31 -3.72 -24.25 -10.63
C GLN A 31 -4.78 -23.15 -10.60
N TYR A 32 -4.36 -21.87 -10.59
CA TYR A 32 -5.31 -20.75 -10.68
C TYR A 32 -6.18 -20.82 -11.95
N LEU A 33 -5.61 -21.16 -13.11
CA LEU A 33 -6.39 -21.29 -14.35
C LEU A 33 -7.42 -22.42 -14.26
N ILE A 34 -7.07 -23.53 -13.61
CA ILE A 34 -7.98 -24.65 -13.36
C ILE A 34 -9.09 -24.22 -12.39
N ASP A 35 -8.74 -23.65 -11.24
CA ASP A 35 -9.68 -23.22 -10.20
C ASP A 35 -10.66 -22.14 -10.69
N THR A 36 -10.26 -21.37 -11.71
CA THR A 36 -11.08 -20.31 -12.32
C THR A 36 -11.77 -20.74 -13.63
N ASN A 37 -11.77 -22.04 -13.95
CA ASN A 37 -12.35 -22.63 -15.15
C ASN A 37 -11.87 -21.94 -16.45
N LYS A 38 -10.59 -21.58 -16.50
CA LYS A 38 -9.93 -21.02 -17.69
C LYS A 38 -9.12 -22.08 -18.44
N MET A 39 -8.80 -23.19 -17.81
CA MET A 39 -8.01 -24.29 -18.38
C MET A 39 -8.48 -25.63 -17.81
N ASP A 40 -8.52 -26.67 -18.65
CA ASP A 40 -8.74 -28.05 -18.19
C ASP A 40 -7.52 -28.60 -17.45
N LYS A 41 -7.73 -29.43 -16.42
CA LYS A 41 -6.64 -29.96 -15.57
C LYS A 41 -5.51 -30.65 -16.36
N ASP A 42 -5.88 -31.31 -17.46
CA ASP A 42 -4.99 -32.13 -18.28
C ASP A 42 -4.33 -31.32 -19.43
N ALA A 43 -4.73 -30.05 -19.62
CA ALA A 43 -4.17 -29.20 -20.66
C ALA A 43 -2.73 -28.76 -20.31
N ALA A 44 -1.91 -28.57 -21.35
CA ALA A 44 -0.58 -27.98 -21.22
C ALA A 44 -0.68 -26.44 -21.25
N ILE A 45 0.10 -25.78 -20.39
CA ILE A 45 0.20 -24.32 -20.39
C ILE A 45 1.00 -23.84 -21.62
N ASN A 46 0.61 -22.70 -22.17
CA ASN A 46 1.28 -22.05 -23.29
C ASN A 46 1.23 -20.52 -23.12
N ASP A 47 1.96 -19.80 -23.97
CA ASP A 47 2.14 -18.34 -23.90
C ASP A 47 0.80 -17.57 -23.93
N SER A 48 -0.20 -18.06 -24.66
CA SER A 48 -1.51 -17.41 -24.74
C SER A 48 -2.21 -17.33 -23.38
N TYR A 49 -2.01 -18.32 -22.51
CA TYR A 49 -2.54 -18.26 -21.14
C TYR A 49 -1.85 -17.19 -20.30
N TYR A 50 -0.53 -17.04 -20.43
CA TYR A 50 0.23 -16.02 -19.73
C TYR A 50 -0.24 -14.63 -20.16
N ASP A 51 -0.28 -14.37 -21.46
CA ASP A 51 -0.69 -13.08 -22.02
C ASP A 51 -2.09 -12.67 -21.56
N LYS A 52 -3.00 -13.64 -21.50
CA LYS A 52 -4.41 -13.37 -21.22
C LYS A 52 -4.74 -13.27 -19.73
N TYR A 53 -4.06 -14.03 -18.88
CA TYR A 53 -4.52 -14.24 -17.50
C TYR A 53 -3.46 -14.01 -16.42
N TYR A 54 -2.17 -13.90 -16.76
CA TYR A 54 -1.13 -13.83 -15.73
C TYR A 54 -1.25 -12.58 -14.87
N LEU A 55 -1.52 -11.41 -15.46
CA LEU A 55 -1.74 -10.18 -14.69
C LEU A 55 -2.94 -10.29 -13.74
N LYS A 56 -4.02 -10.94 -14.18
CA LYS A 56 -5.19 -11.17 -13.35
C LYS A 56 -4.88 -12.14 -12.20
N TYR A 57 -4.10 -13.18 -12.47
CA TYR A 57 -3.61 -14.09 -11.43
C TYR A 57 -2.80 -13.36 -10.37
N LEU A 58 -1.87 -12.49 -10.77
CA LEU A 58 -1.08 -11.69 -9.83
C LEU A 58 -1.98 -10.79 -8.97
N TYR A 59 -2.94 -10.11 -9.61
CA TYR A 59 -3.91 -9.26 -8.93
C TYR A 59 -4.77 -10.04 -7.92
N ASP A 60 -5.36 -11.17 -8.33
CA ASP A 60 -6.21 -11.97 -7.46
C ASP A 60 -5.41 -12.62 -6.32
N THR A 61 -4.13 -12.93 -6.55
CA THR A 61 -3.21 -13.44 -5.52
C THR A 61 -2.89 -12.37 -4.49
N GLU A 62 -2.51 -11.17 -4.93
CA GLU A 62 -2.25 -10.04 -4.03
C GLU A 62 -3.49 -9.66 -3.23
N LYS A 63 -4.66 -9.60 -3.88
CA LYS A 63 -5.94 -9.37 -3.22
C LYS A 63 -6.23 -10.38 -2.12
N LYS A 64 -6.03 -11.68 -2.38
CA LYS A 64 -6.20 -12.73 -1.37
C LYS A 64 -5.21 -12.56 -0.20
N HIS A 65 -3.96 -12.20 -0.51
CA HIS A 65 -2.93 -11.96 0.49
C HIS A 65 -3.30 -10.78 1.41
N ILE A 66 -3.70 -9.64 0.85
CA ILE A 66 -4.14 -8.46 1.60
C ILE A 66 -5.37 -8.76 2.46
N LEU A 67 -6.40 -9.38 1.88
CA LEU A 67 -7.64 -9.72 2.60
C LEU A 67 -7.44 -10.80 3.67
N GLY A 68 -6.44 -11.66 3.50
CA GLY A 68 -6.07 -12.70 4.45
C GLY A 68 -5.14 -12.24 5.57
N ASN A 69 -4.64 -11.00 5.53
CA ASN A 69 -3.74 -10.49 6.55
C ASN A 69 -4.47 -10.30 7.90
N PRO A 70 -4.00 -10.89 9.01
CA PRO A 70 -4.71 -10.82 10.29
C PRO A 70 -4.52 -9.50 11.04
N TYR A 71 -3.55 -8.66 10.62
CA TYR A 71 -3.24 -7.40 11.29
C TYR A 71 -3.88 -6.20 10.59
N LEU A 72 -3.85 -6.19 9.25
CA LEU A 72 -4.39 -5.10 8.44
C LEU A 72 -5.87 -5.33 8.12
N LYS A 73 -6.72 -4.40 8.55
CA LYS A 73 -8.11 -4.35 8.11
C LYS A 73 -8.20 -3.67 6.75
N ALA A 74 -8.12 -4.44 5.68
CA ALA A 74 -8.24 -3.95 4.31
C ALA A 74 -9.62 -3.32 4.02
N ASN A 75 -9.67 -2.35 3.10
CA ASN A 75 -10.86 -1.57 2.74
C ASN A 75 -11.53 -0.83 3.91
N GLN A 76 -10.89 -0.76 5.08
CA GLN A 76 -11.36 0.00 6.23
C GLN A 76 -10.66 1.35 6.34
N VAL A 77 -11.29 2.27 7.08
CA VAL A 77 -10.77 3.62 7.27
C VAL A 77 -9.84 3.68 8.47
N TYR A 78 -8.67 4.26 8.25
CA TYR A 78 -7.76 4.68 9.30
C TYR A 78 -7.64 6.20 9.30
N THR A 79 -7.41 6.78 10.47
CA THR A 79 -7.23 8.22 10.62
C THR A 79 -5.93 8.56 11.36
N TYR A 80 -5.28 9.64 10.98
CA TYR A 80 -4.14 10.22 11.69
C TYR A 80 -4.37 11.71 11.91
N LEU A 81 -4.30 12.18 13.16
CA LEU A 81 -4.34 13.60 13.50
C LEU A 81 -3.00 14.23 13.17
N LYS A 82 -2.99 15.22 12.27
CA LYS A 82 -1.77 15.97 11.95
C LYS A 82 -1.30 16.77 13.16
N SER A 83 0.00 17.07 13.18
CA SER A 83 0.65 17.78 14.30
C SER A 83 0.08 19.17 14.58
N ASN A 84 -0.60 19.79 13.62
CA ASN A 84 -1.31 21.06 13.80
C ASN A 84 -2.59 20.93 14.65
N GLY A 85 -3.04 19.70 14.97
CA GLY A 85 -4.18 19.43 15.84
C GLY A 85 -5.55 19.74 15.24
N ASN A 86 -5.63 20.18 13.98
CA ASN A 86 -6.88 20.65 13.37
C ASN A 86 -7.21 19.99 12.02
N SER A 87 -6.42 19.02 11.56
CA SER A 87 -6.78 18.21 10.40
C SER A 87 -6.41 16.74 10.54
N TYR A 88 -7.26 15.89 9.96
CA TYR A 88 -7.09 14.45 9.91
C TYR A 88 -6.69 14.02 8.51
N ILE A 89 -5.74 13.09 8.44
CA ILE A 89 -5.48 12.28 7.26
C ILE A 89 -6.33 11.03 7.37
N PHE A 90 -7.22 10.82 6.40
CA PHE A 90 -7.99 9.60 6.23
C PHE A 90 -7.25 8.69 5.27
N SER A 91 -7.19 7.40 5.54
CA SER A 91 -6.46 6.44 4.73
C SER A 91 -7.23 5.13 4.60
N VAL A 92 -7.25 4.57 3.39
CA VAL A 92 -7.79 3.24 3.11
C VAL A 92 -6.73 2.45 2.37
N PHE A 93 -6.37 1.30 2.95
CA PHE A 93 -5.49 0.30 2.35
C PHE A 93 -6.38 -0.69 1.61
N ALA A 94 -6.47 -0.55 0.29
CA ALA A 94 -7.44 -1.27 -0.51
C ALA A 94 -6.97 -2.67 -0.90
N ASP A 95 -7.93 -3.54 -1.19
CA ASP A 95 -7.68 -4.93 -1.61
C ASP A 95 -7.05 -5.06 -3.01
N ASP A 96 -6.81 -3.96 -3.70
CA ASP A 96 -6.07 -3.88 -4.96
C ASP A 96 -4.61 -3.43 -4.79
N GLY A 97 -4.12 -3.35 -3.55
CA GLY A 97 -2.74 -2.95 -3.23
C GLY A 97 -2.51 -1.44 -3.29
N GLN A 98 -3.55 -0.62 -3.48
CA GLN A 98 -3.43 0.83 -3.47
C GLN A 98 -3.78 1.44 -2.11
N LEU A 99 -3.04 2.49 -1.75
CA LEU A 99 -3.32 3.37 -0.63
C LEU A 99 -4.09 4.59 -1.12
N TYR A 100 -5.29 4.79 -0.59
CA TYR A 100 -6.11 5.98 -0.83
C TYR A 100 -6.02 6.92 0.36
N THR A 101 -5.87 8.22 0.12
CA THR A 101 -5.75 9.24 1.18
C THR A 101 -6.54 10.51 0.91
N GLY A 102 -6.84 11.25 1.97
CA GLY A 102 -7.43 12.58 1.93
C GLY A 102 -7.21 13.32 3.24
N THR A 103 -6.92 14.62 3.16
CA THR A 103 -6.72 15.47 4.36
C THR A 103 -7.90 16.43 4.50
N TYR A 104 -8.52 16.45 5.69
CA TYR A 104 -9.68 17.28 5.98
C TYR A 104 -9.51 18.02 7.29
N PHE A 105 -9.86 19.31 7.29
CA PHE A 105 -9.87 20.14 8.49
C PHE A 105 -11.12 19.88 9.32
N VAL A 106 -10.96 19.94 10.64
CA VAL A 106 -12.07 19.91 11.59
C VAL A 106 -12.81 21.25 11.52
N ASP A 107 -14.09 21.25 11.85
CA ASP A 107 -14.94 22.45 11.86
C ASP A 107 -14.98 23.18 10.51
N ASN A 108 -15.21 22.41 9.44
CA ASN A 108 -15.32 22.93 8.08
C ASN A 108 -16.54 22.32 7.37
N GLU A 109 -16.75 22.54 6.08
CA GLU A 109 -17.91 21.97 5.36
C GLU A 109 -18.01 20.42 5.40
N TYR A 110 -16.88 19.72 5.56
CA TYR A 110 -16.80 18.25 5.55
C TYR A 110 -16.89 17.61 6.94
N LEU A 111 -16.29 18.24 7.95
CA LEU A 111 -16.20 17.70 9.31
C LEU A 111 -16.82 18.66 10.33
N SER A 112 -17.57 18.13 11.30
CA SER A 112 -18.03 18.93 12.43
C SER A 112 -16.86 19.35 13.34
N ALA A 113 -17.11 20.35 14.19
CA ALA A 113 -16.31 20.50 15.41
C ALA A 113 -16.49 19.23 16.29
N PRO A 114 -15.52 18.91 17.17
CA PRO A 114 -15.67 17.79 18.09
C PRO A 114 -16.75 18.09 19.14
N GLU A 115 -17.76 17.24 19.21
CA GLU A 115 -18.82 17.30 20.23
C GLU A 115 -18.71 16.06 21.10
N ASN A 116 -18.42 16.21 22.40
CA ASN A 116 -18.17 15.10 23.32
C ASN A 116 -17.11 14.10 22.81
N GLY A 117 -16.07 14.62 22.14
CA GLY A 117 -15.00 13.80 21.56
C GLY A 117 -15.39 13.09 20.26
N ILE A 118 -16.55 13.35 19.67
CA ILE A 118 -17.00 12.75 18.41
C ILE A 118 -16.94 13.80 17.29
N ILE A 119 -16.39 13.41 16.13
CA ILE A 119 -16.39 14.20 14.91
C ILE A 119 -17.30 13.49 13.89
N LYS A 120 -18.24 14.24 13.31
CA LYS A 120 -19.16 13.75 12.28
C LYS A 120 -18.69 14.18 10.89
N ILE A 121 -18.79 13.27 9.93
CA ILE A 121 -18.63 13.58 8.52
C ILE A 121 -19.95 14.17 8.01
N LYS A 122 -19.96 15.48 7.73
CA LYS A 122 -21.12 16.24 7.24
C LYS A 122 -21.35 16.04 5.75
N GLN A 123 -20.28 15.80 4.99
CA GLN A 123 -20.30 15.52 3.56
C GLN A 123 -19.34 14.39 3.23
N HIS A 124 -19.66 13.60 2.21
CA HIS A 124 -18.82 12.50 1.73
C HIS A 124 -17.36 12.93 1.54
N LEU A 125 -16.43 12.27 2.24
CA LEU A 125 -15.00 12.51 2.04
C LEU A 125 -14.53 11.67 0.85
N LYS A 126 -13.83 12.29 -0.09
CA LYS A 126 -13.25 11.64 -1.26
C LYS A 126 -11.76 11.39 -1.02
N LEU A 127 -11.35 10.13 -1.00
CA LEU A 127 -9.96 9.72 -0.92
C LEU A 127 -9.45 9.30 -2.30
N SER A 128 -8.32 9.87 -2.70
CA SER A 128 -7.67 9.58 -3.99
C SER A 128 -6.48 8.66 -3.79
N SER A 129 -6.13 7.89 -4.81
CA SER A 129 -4.93 7.06 -4.79
C SER A 129 -3.69 7.91 -4.57
N LEU A 130 -2.89 7.55 -3.55
CA LEU A 130 -1.61 8.16 -3.21
C LEU A 130 -0.43 7.32 -3.73
N GLY A 131 -0.61 6.01 -3.81
CA GLY A 131 0.46 5.07 -4.09
C GLY A 131 0.05 3.63 -3.83
N ASN A 132 1.05 2.75 -3.82
CA ASN A 132 0.87 1.33 -3.56
C ASN A 132 1.35 0.97 -2.15
N PHE A 133 0.91 -0.16 -1.64
CA PHE A 133 1.46 -0.74 -0.42
C PHE A 133 1.63 -2.24 -0.55
N GLU A 134 2.51 -2.79 0.27
CA GLU A 134 2.70 -4.21 0.49
C GLU A 134 2.59 -4.48 1.99
N VAL A 135 2.00 -5.62 2.36
CA VAL A 135 1.87 -6.02 3.77
C VAL A 135 2.25 -7.47 3.92
N THR A 136 3.31 -7.78 4.68
CA THR A 136 3.73 -9.16 4.99
C THR A 136 3.77 -9.31 6.50
N ASP A 137 3.04 -10.29 7.04
CA ASP A 137 2.79 -10.40 8.47
C ASP A 137 2.30 -9.06 9.04
N SER A 138 2.97 -8.52 10.06
CA SER A 138 2.67 -7.20 10.61
C SER A 138 3.44 -6.07 9.93
N ILE A 139 4.32 -6.34 8.96
CA ILE A 139 5.15 -5.31 8.32
C ILE A 139 4.37 -4.69 7.17
N ILE A 140 4.39 -3.35 7.09
CA ILE A 140 3.79 -2.61 5.98
C ILE A 140 4.84 -1.73 5.31
N GLU A 141 4.82 -1.72 3.99
CA GLU A 141 5.62 -0.83 3.16
C GLU A 141 4.70 -0.08 2.21
N ILE A 142 4.92 1.22 2.07
CA ILE A 142 4.12 2.10 1.20
C ILE A 142 5.08 2.72 0.20
N SER A 143 4.68 2.79 -1.06
CA SER A 143 5.40 3.46 -2.13
C SER A 143 4.51 4.52 -2.77
N ARG A 144 5.01 5.76 -2.85
CA ARG A 144 4.26 6.90 -3.38
C ARG A 144 5.14 7.77 -4.27
N ASN A 145 4.57 8.26 -5.36
CA ASN A 145 5.19 9.27 -6.19
C ASN A 145 4.73 10.65 -5.71
N ILE A 146 5.64 11.44 -5.17
CA ILE A 146 5.37 12.79 -4.72
C ILE A 146 5.71 13.76 -5.85
N LYS A 147 4.72 14.55 -6.26
CA LYS A 147 4.89 15.60 -7.25
C LYS A 147 4.57 16.96 -6.64
N THR A 148 5.51 17.88 -6.78
CA THR A 148 5.38 19.30 -6.40
C THR A 148 5.61 20.17 -7.63
N ALA A 149 5.39 21.49 -7.51
CA ALA A 149 5.69 22.43 -8.59
C ALA A 149 7.17 22.41 -9.03
N PHE A 150 8.08 22.00 -8.14
CA PHE A 150 9.52 22.08 -8.36
C PHE A 150 10.20 20.72 -8.57
N ARG A 151 9.60 19.64 -8.07
CA ARG A 151 10.25 18.33 -8.03
C ARG A 151 9.24 17.19 -7.98
N GLU A 152 9.61 16.09 -8.61
CA GLU A 152 8.96 14.79 -8.51
C GLU A 152 9.96 13.77 -7.96
N TRP A 153 9.55 12.94 -7.01
CA TRP A 153 10.37 11.85 -6.47
C TRP A 153 9.51 10.70 -5.96
N ASP A 154 10.11 9.50 -5.90
CA ASP A 154 9.49 8.36 -5.27
C ASP A 154 9.91 8.32 -3.80
N GLU A 155 8.93 8.12 -2.92
CA GLU A 155 9.13 8.01 -1.49
C GLU A 155 8.55 6.68 -1.02
N ASN A 156 9.27 6.01 -0.13
CA ASN A 156 8.77 4.82 0.52
C ASN A 156 8.71 5.03 2.03
N ASP A 157 7.62 4.57 2.63
CA ASP A 157 7.43 4.52 4.07
C ASP A 157 7.45 3.06 4.52
N THR A 158 8.05 2.79 5.69
CA THR A 158 8.08 1.46 6.30
C THR A 158 7.53 1.54 7.71
N GLY A 159 6.78 0.53 8.09
CA GLY A 159 6.09 0.50 9.36
C GLY A 159 5.64 -0.88 9.78
N TYR A 160 4.79 -0.90 10.79
CA TYR A 160 4.13 -2.11 11.23
C TYR A 160 2.67 -1.84 11.58
N VAL A 161 1.86 -2.90 11.54
CA VAL A 161 0.46 -2.93 11.95
C VAL A 161 0.36 -3.68 13.27
N LYS A 162 -0.25 -3.08 14.28
CA LYS A 162 -0.44 -3.68 15.61
C LYS A 162 -1.64 -3.04 16.27
N ASN A 163 -2.46 -3.82 16.98
CA ASN A 163 -3.56 -3.29 17.81
C ASN A 163 -4.45 -2.28 17.07
N ASP A 164 -4.88 -2.62 15.85
CA ASP A 164 -5.73 -1.75 15.02
C ASP A 164 -5.09 -0.40 14.63
N THR A 165 -3.78 -0.26 14.78
CA THR A 165 -3.00 0.92 14.37
C THR A 165 -1.88 0.54 13.41
N ILE A 166 -1.56 1.48 12.51
CA ILE A 166 -0.46 1.40 11.56
C ILE A 166 0.56 2.46 11.95
N HIS A 167 1.76 2.01 12.32
CA HIS A 167 2.87 2.84 12.74
C HIS A 167 3.88 2.96 11.61
N LEU A 168 3.91 4.11 10.92
CA LEU A 168 4.98 4.42 9.99
C LEU A 168 6.15 5.00 10.79
N THR A 169 7.29 4.31 10.70
CA THR A 169 8.46 4.56 11.57
C THR A 169 9.66 5.10 10.83
N ALA A 170 9.72 4.88 9.52
CA ALA A 170 10.75 5.45 8.69
C ALA A 170 10.22 5.76 7.29
N SER A 171 10.81 6.77 6.66
CA SER A 171 10.64 7.06 5.25
C SER A 171 12.00 7.24 4.57
N TYR A 172 12.05 6.99 3.26
CA TYR A 172 13.24 7.28 2.46
C TYR A 172 12.85 7.63 1.02
N ILE A 173 13.62 8.52 0.41
CA ILE A 173 13.50 8.84 -1.01
C ILE A 173 14.14 7.71 -1.82
N ALA A 174 13.35 7.06 -2.67
CA ALA A 174 13.86 6.09 -3.64
C ALA A 174 14.35 6.81 -4.90
N LYS A 175 15.34 6.20 -5.58
CA LYS A 175 15.63 6.62 -6.95
C LYS A 175 14.57 6.01 -7.86
N ARG A 176 14.00 6.85 -8.73
CA ARG A 176 13.16 6.42 -9.85
C ARG A 176 13.93 5.35 -10.65
N TYR A 177 13.36 4.15 -10.76
CA TYR A 177 13.90 2.99 -11.49
C TYR A 177 15.23 2.36 -10.98
N GLY A 178 15.37 2.04 -9.69
CA GLY A 178 16.51 1.23 -9.22
C GLY A 178 16.32 0.51 -7.88
N TYR A 179 16.37 -0.83 -7.90
CA TYR A 179 16.18 -1.70 -6.72
C TYR A 179 17.35 -1.69 -5.73
N GLU A 180 18.59 -1.54 -6.20
CA GLU A 180 19.81 -1.65 -5.38
C GLU A 180 19.93 -0.60 -4.27
N LYS A 181 19.16 0.50 -4.32
CA LYS A 181 19.34 1.64 -3.42
C LYS A 181 18.43 1.64 -2.20
N LYS A 182 17.49 0.69 -2.05
CA LYS A 182 16.65 0.60 -0.84
C LYS A 182 17.46 0.38 0.44
N TRP A 183 18.49 -0.47 0.39
CA TRP A 183 19.39 -0.69 1.53
C TRP A 183 20.19 0.59 1.85
N TRP A 184 20.77 1.22 0.83
CA TRP A 184 21.67 2.38 0.99
C TRP A 184 20.94 3.72 1.13
N ALA A 185 19.61 3.74 1.07
CA ALA A 185 18.85 4.98 1.18
C ALA A 185 18.95 5.55 2.58
N LYS A 186 19.21 6.86 2.67
CA LYS A 186 19.15 7.58 3.94
C LYS A 186 17.70 7.54 4.45
N LYS A 187 17.48 6.82 5.55
CA LYS A 187 16.17 6.72 6.21
C LYS A 187 15.97 7.87 7.19
N HIS A 188 14.77 8.41 7.21
CA HIS A 188 14.31 9.44 8.13
C HIS A 188 13.30 8.82 9.08
N LYS A 189 13.46 9.03 10.39
CA LYS A 189 12.48 8.54 11.37
C LYS A 189 11.17 9.31 11.23
N THR A 190 10.07 8.59 11.20
CA THR A 190 8.70 9.13 11.19
C THR A 190 7.93 8.56 12.38
N HIS A 191 6.84 9.24 12.75
CA HIS A 191 5.98 8.83 13.87
C HIS A 191 4.51 9.04 13.46
N PHE A 192 4.13 8.55 12.28
CA PHE A 192 2.75 8.61 11.81
C PHE A 192 2.00 7.39 12.32
N ILE A 193 0.91 7.62 13.05
CA ILE A 193 0.09 6.56 13.65
C ILE A 193 -1.31 6.68 13.08
N HIS A 194 -1.62 5.85 12.09
CA HIS A 194 -2.95 5.75 11.51
C HIS A 194 -3.74 4.73 12.32
N ALA A 195 -4.89 5.12 12.83
CA ALA A 195 -5.67 4.25 13.67
C ALA A 195 -7.04 3.94 13.06
N TYR A 196 -7.43 2.67 13.14
CA TYR A 196 -8.65 2.16 12.56
C TYR A 196 -9.88 2.80 13.22
N GLN A 197 -10.86 3.17 12.40
CA GLN A 197 -12.12 3.77 12.83
C GLN A 197 -13.31 2.87 12.47
N PRO A 198 -13.81 2.05 13.41
CA PRO A 198 -14.85 1.04 13.12
C PRO A 198 -16.20 1.63 12.73
N LYS A 199 -16.48 2.86 13.15
CA LYS A 199 -17.74 3.56 12.84
C LYS A 199 -17.73 4.27 11.48
N LEU A 200 -16.56 4.37 10.83
CA LEU A 200 -16.46 4.91 9.48
C LEU A 200 -16.69 3.82 8.44
N LYS A 201 -17.42 4.18 7.38
CA LYS A 201 -17.69 3.31 6.24
C LYS A 201 -16.97 3.86 5.01
N ALA A 202 -16.35 2.98 4.24
CA ALA A 202 -15.68 3.33 3.00
C ALA A 202 -16.25 2.50 1.84
N GLY A 203 -16.50 3.14 0.71
CA GLY A 203 -16.91 2.47 -0.52
C GLY A 203 -16.09 2.95 -1.72
N LYS A 204 -15.58 2.01 -2.53
CA LYS A 204 -14.85 2.34 -3.76
C LYS A 204 -15.84 2.64 -4.88
N ILE A 205 -15.66 3.78 -5.55
CA ILE A 205 -16.44 4.19 -6.72
C ILE A 205 -15.51 4.68 -7.83
N LYS A 206 -16.04 4.78 -9.05
CA LYS A 206 -15.38 5.52 -10.12
C LYS A 206 -15.69 6.99 -9.97
N ASP A 207 -14.66 7.83 -10.00
CA ASP A 207 -14.83 9.26 -10.02
C ASP A 207 -15.62 9.68 -11.27
N PRO A 208 -16.77 10.38 -11.13
CA PRO A 208 -17.61 10.72 -12.27
C PRO A 208 -16.95 11.63 -13.30
N GLN A 209 -15.96 12.44 -12.89
CA GLN A 209 -15.32 13.43 -13.74
C GLN A 209 -14.12 12.84 -14.48
N PHE A 210 -13.36 11.96 -13.84
CA PHE A 210 -12.08 11.49 -14.35
C PHE A 210 -11.98 9.98 -14.56
N GLY A 211 -12.94 9.19 -14.06
CA GLY A 211 -13.00 7.74 -14.25
C GLY A 211 -11.95 6.93 -13.47
N TYR A 212 -11.13 7.54 -12.62
CA TYR A 212 -10.23 6.82 -11.71
C TYR A 212 -10.97 6.34 -10.46
N ASP A 213 -10.47 5.29 -9.82
CA ASP A 213 -11.05 4.78 -8.57
C ASP A 213 -10.79 5.76 -7.42
N VAL A 214 -11.81 5.96 -6.59
CA VAL A 214 -11.76 6.76 -5.35
C VAL A 214 -12.52 6.05 -4.26
N PHE A 215 -12.19 6.36 -3.00
CA PHE A 215 -13.00 5.94 -1.87
C PHE A 215 -13.86 7.09 -1.37
N ILE A 216 -15.14 6.80 -1.13
CA ILE A 216 -16.05 7.68 -0.41
C ILE A 216 -16.16 7.22 1.04
N VAL A 217 -15.90 8.13 1.97
CA VAL A 217 -15.97 7.87 3.41
C VAL A 217 -17.13 8.64 4.04
N THR A 218 -17.87 7.96 4.91
CA THR A 218 -19.01 8.48 5.67
C THR A 218 -19.00 7.95 7.11
N GLY A 219 -19.76 8.61 8.00
CA GLY A 219 -19.96 8.18 9.38
C GLY A 219 -19.43 9.19 10.40
N GLU A 220 -19.08 8.69 11.57
CA GLU A 220 -18.53 9.45 12.68
C GLU A 220 -17.35 8.70 13.30
N PHE A 221 -16.48 9.42 13.99
CA PHE A 221 -15.32 8.83 14.64
C PHE A 221 -14.93 9.61 15.90
N ASN A 222 -14.20 8.94 16.78
CA ASN A 222 -13.67 9.60 17.98
C ASN A 222 -12.48 10.47 17.58
N ALA A 223 -12.50 11.73 18.03
CA ALA A 223 -11.33 12.59 17.99
C ALA A 223 -10.22 11.91 18.79
N TYR A 224 -9.06 11.70 18.16
CA TYR A 224 -7.92 11.11 18.84
C TYR A 224 -7.40 12.12 19.87
N THR A 225 -7.58 11.83 21.15
CA THR A 225 -6.78 12.45 22.21
C THR A 225 -5.43 11.73 22.23
N ARG A 226 -4.34 12.49 22.08
CA ARG A 226 -3.02 11.98 22.42
C ARG A 226 -3.00 11.83 23.94
N ASP A 227 -3.16 10.62 24.43
CA ASP A 227 -2.72 10.25 25.78
C ASP A 227 -1.18 10.16 25.81
#